data_AF-A0A0R2TZ37-F1
#
_entry.id   AF-A0A0R2TZ37-F1
#
_cell.length_a   1.000
_cell.length_b   1.000
_cell.length_c   1.000
_cell.angle_alpha   90.00
_cell.angle_beta   90.00
_cell.angle_gamma   90.00
#
_symmetry.space_group_name_H-M   'P 1'
#
loop_
_entity.id
_entity.type
_entity.pdbx_description
1 polymer ?
#
loop_
_entity_poly.entity_id
_entity_poly.type
_entity_poly.pdbx_seq_one_letter_code
_entity_poly.pdbx_strand_id
1 'polypeptide(L)'
;MIASDLEALAQTHGLSLLGGFHTDARDMSHFPENTQSLLLFGPMLQHFWPLFIESPEWNDGDPDPMDRWSIRNISAMAQSVGGQALFPFGGPPFLPFYSWALQSGRAWESPVKLLVHDRQGLWLSYRGAIALPYRYDLPPPTKRPCESCADKPCLNACPTQALVLGHYDVPACRAFLKTDLGTGCLSQGCTVRRACSVTLSCARVEGHSAYHMGVFNR
;
A
#
# COMPACT_ATOMS: atom_id res chain seq x y z
N MET A 1 -15.03 7.21 -20.74
CA MET A 1 -14.44 7.85 -19.56
C MET A 1 -12.95 7.84 -19.74
N ILE A 2 -12.35 9.01 -19.57
CA ILE A 2 -10.92 9.25 -19.80
C ILE A 2 -10.18 8.85 -18.51
N ALA A 3 -8.90 8.50 -18.58
CA ALA A 3 -8.08 8.14 -17.42
C ALA A 3 -8.14 9.17 -16.26
N SER A 4 -8.53 10.42 -16.52
CA SER A 4 -8.77 11.44 -15.48
C SER A 4 -9.89 11.07 -14.50
N ASP A 5 -10.89 10.30 -14.93
CA ASP A 5 -12.15 10.16 -14.20
C ASP A 5 -12.03 9.17 -13.03
N LEU A 6 -11.25 8.11 -13.21
CA LEU A 6 -11.06 7.07 -12.18
C LEU A 6 -10.12 7.53 -11.05
N GLU A 7 -9.06 8.28 -11.37
CA GLU A 7 -8.17 8.83 -10.34
C GLU A 7 -8.90 9.89 -9.49
N ALA A 8 -9.69 10.76 -10.12
CA ALA A 8 -10.54 11.72 -9.40
C ALA A 8 -11.56 11.00 -8.50
N LEU A 9 -12.21 9.94 -9.00
CA LEU A 9 -13.11 9.11 -8.19
C LEU A 9 -12.38 8.43 -7.03
N ALA A 10 -11.17 7.91 -7.23
CA ALA A 10 -10.39 7.32 -6.15
C ALA A 10 -10.11 8.34 -5.04
N GLN A 11 -9.80 9.58 -5.40
CA GLN A 11 -9.50 10.64 -4.44
C GLN A 11 -10.69 11.01 -3.55
N THR A 12 -11.94 10.90 -4.02
CA THR A 12 -13.13 11.15 -3.18
C THR A 12 -13.26 10.15 -2.03
N HIS A 13 -12.68 8.95 -2.20
CA HIS A 13 -12.59 7.91 -1.17
C HIS A 13 -11.26 7.96 -0.39
N GLY A 14 -10.45 9.00 -0.58
CA GLY A 14 -9.13 9.07 0.05
C GLY A 14 -8.14 8.03 -0.49
N LEU A 15 -8.31 7.54 -1.72
CA LEU A 15 -7.38 6.64 -2.38
C LEU A 15 -6.49 7.39 -3.38
N SER A 16 -5.38 6.76 -3.75
CA SER A 16 -4.50 7.21 -4.82
C SER A 16 -4.20 6.06 -5.77
N LEU A 17 -3.99 6.38 -7.05
CA LEU A 17 -3.42 5.45 -8.01
C LEU A 17 -1.91 5.34 -7.74
N LEU A 18 -1.48 4.20 -7.19
CA LEU A 18 -0.11 3.92 -6.74
C LEU A 18 0.70 3.11 -7.75
N GLY A 19 0.19 3.01 -8.98
CA GLY A 19 0.84 2.35 -10.10
C GLY A 19 -0.14 1.56 -10.94
N GLY A 20 0.32 1.14 -12.10
CA GLY A 20 -0.40 0.22 -12.96
C GLY A 20 0.49 -0.24 -14.10
N PHE A 21 0.07 -1.29 -14.78
CA PHE A 21 0.78 -1.82 -15.94
C PHE A 21 -0.21 -2.40 -16.95
N HIS A 22 0.22 -2.50 -18.20
CA HIS A 22 -0.52 -3.23 -19.22
C HIS A 22 -0.13 -4.69 -19.14
N THR A 23 -1.12 -5.55 -19.02
CA THR A 23 -0.94 -7.00 -19.03
C THR A 23 -0.59 -7.45 -20.44
N ASP A 24 0.35 -8.40 -20.55
CA ASP A 24 0.52 -9.15 -21.79
C ASP A 24 -0.34 -10.42 -21.71
N ALA A 25 -0.79 -10.92 -22.87
CA ALA A 25 -1.74 -12.04 -22.93
C ALA A 25 -1.16 -13.38 -22.43
N ARG A 26 0.07 -13.40 -21.89
CA ARG A 26 0.84 -14.62 -21.59
C ARG A 26 0.82 -15.01 -20.10
N ASP A 27 0.52 -14.08 -19.19
CA ASP A 27 0.44 -14.37 -17.75
C ASP A 27 -0.92 -13.95 -17.18
N MET A 28 -1.98 -14.72 -17.47
CA MET A 28 -3.36 -14.38 -17.08
C MET A 28 -3.85 -15.07 -15.80
N SER A 29 -3.01 -15.86 -15.10
CA SER A 29 -3.48 -16.71 -13.99
C SER A 29 -3.97 -15.95 -12.76
N HIS A 30 -3.75 -14.63 -12.70
CA HIS A 30 -4.01 -13.81 -11.51
C HIS A 30 -5.00 -12.66 -11.74
N PHE A 31 -5.61 -12.59 -12.93
CA PHE A 31 -6.61 -11.58 -13.25
C PHE A 31 -7.67 -12.10 -14.21
N PRO A 32 -8.82 -11.42 -14.33
CA PRO A 32 -9.90 -11.84 -15.21
C PRO A 32 -9.47 -11.94 -16.67
N GLU A 33 -10.16 -12.80 -17.43
CA GLU A 33 -9.97 -12.89 -18.87
C GLU A 33 -10.14 -11.52 -19.53
N ASN A 34 -9.33 -11.26 -20.57
CA ASN A 34 -9.29 -10.00 -21.33
C ASN A 34 -8.81 -8.76 -20.55
N THR A 35 -8.26 -8.91 -19.34
CA THR A 35 -7.59 -7.78 -18.68
C THR A 35 -6.49 -7.23 -19.58
N GLN A 36 -6.53 -5.93 -19.88
CA GLN A 36 -5.52 -5.19 -20.66
C GLN A 36 -4.75 -4.18 -19.79
N SER A 37 -5.28 -3.80 -18.63
CA SER A 37 -4.62 -2.91 -17.67
C SER A 37 -4.95 -3.31 -16.25
N LEU A 38 -3.95 -3.31 -15.39
CA LEU A 38 -4.11 -3.48 -13.95
C LEU A 38 -3.69 -2.19 -13.25
N LEU A 39 -4.58 -1.64 -12.43
CA LEU A 39 -4.36 -0.42 -11.67
C LEU A 39 -4.32 -0.73 -10.18
N LEU A 40 -3.31 -0.25 -9.47
CA LEU A 40 -3.08 -0.53 -8.06
C LEU A 40 -3.44 0.69 -7.21
N PHE A 41 -4.28 0.49 -6.20
CA PHE A 41 -4.77 1.56 -5.33
C PHE A 41 -4.34 1.35 -3.89
N GLY A 42 -4.07 2.45 -3.22
CA GLY A 42 -3.80 2.46 -1.79
C GLY A 42 -4.17 3.80 -1.16
N PRO A 43 -3.95 3.92 0.16
CA PRO A 43 -4.37 5.08 0.91
C PRO A 43 -3.65 6.35 0.43
N MET A 44 -4.41 7.42 0.24
CA MET A 44 -3.85 8.76 0.17
C MET A 44 -3.45 9.17 1.59
N LEU A 45 -2.15 9.26 1.84
CA LEU A 45 -1.55 9.24 3.19
C LEU A 45 -2.17 10.21 4.22
N GLN A 46 -2.63 11.38 3.78
CA GLN A 46 -3.26 12.40 4.63
C GLN A 46 -4.79 12.41 4.62
N HIS A 47 -5.43 11.87 3.59
CA HIS A 47 -6.88 12.00 3.38
C HIS A 47 -7.64 10.71 3.68
N PHE A 48 -7.01 9.55 3.51
CA PHE A 48 -7.65 8.26 3.73
C PHE A 48 -8.16 8.10 5.17
N TRP A 49 -7.29 8.38 6.15
CA TRP A 49 -7.57 8.04 7.54
C TRP A 49 -8.78 8.80 8.13
N PRO A 50 -8.90 10.12 7.98
CA PRO A 50 -10.10 10.84 8.42
C PRO A 50 -11.39 10.30 7.81
N LEU A 51 -11.39 10.00 6.50
CA LEU A 51 -12.55 9.44 5.82
C LEU A 51 -12.88 8.01 6.27
N PHE A 52 -11.85 7.21 6.54
CA PHE A 52 -12.02 5.82 6.95
C PHE A 52 -12.65 5.71 8.34
N ILE A 53 -12.21 6.51 9.31
CA ILE A 53 -12.77 6.44 10.68
C ILE A 53 -14.22 6.95 10.78
N GLU A 54 -14.69 7.68 9.77
CA GLU A 54 -16.09 8.09 9.65
C GLU A 54 -16.95 7.05 8.91
N SER A 55 -16.36 5.96 8.40
CA SER A 55 -17.09 4.98 7.60
C SER A 55 -17.98 4.07 8.46
N PRO A 56 -19.06 3.52 7.91
CA PRO A 56 -19.90 2.54 8.61
C PRO A 56 -19.09 1.36 9.14
N GLU A 57 -18.15 0.85 8.34
CA GLU A 57 -17.31 -0.30 8.70
C GLU A 57 -16.41 -0.03 9.90
N TRP A 58 -15.97 1.22 10.10
CA TRP A 58 -15.20 1.55 11.30
C TRP A 58 -16.08 1.56 12.56
N ASN A 59 -17.35 1.94 12.42
CA ASN A 59 -18.23 2.26 13.54
C ASN A 59 -19.16 1.09 13.94
N ASP A 60 -19.21 0.01 13.18
CA ASP A 60 -20.08 -1.13 13.44
C ASP A 60 -19.48 -2.19 14.39
N GLY A 61 -18.17 -2.15 14.64
CA GLY A 61 -17.47 -3.06 15.56
C GLY A 61 -17.17 -4.44 14.99
N ASP A 62 -17.46 -4.69 13.71
CA ASP A 62 -17.18 -5.96 13.06
C ASP A 62 -15.68 -6.14 12.74
N PRO A 63 -15.21 -7.40 12.56
CA PRO A 63 -13.84 -7.67 12.13
C PRO A 63 -13.49 -7.06 10.76
N ASP A 64 -12.19 -6.82 10.57
CA ASP A 64 -11.58 -6.39 9.30
C ASP A 64 -12.26 -5.17 8.64
N PRO A 65 -12.47 -4.07 9.39
CA PRO A 65 -13.24 -2.92 8.92
C PRO A 65 -12.61 -2.26 7.69
N MET A 66 -11.28 -2.25 7.61
CA MET A 66 -10.57 -1.68 6.46
C MET A 66 -10.72 -2.56 5.20
N ASP A 67 -10.76 -3.88 5.35
CA ASP A 67 -10.93 -4.83 4.24
C ASP A 67 -12.36 -4.74 3.70
N ARG A 68 -13.36 -4.72 4.58
CA ARG A 68 -14.77 -4.46 4.23
C ARG A 68 -14.95 -3.12 3.52
N TRP A 69 -14.35 -2.06 4.05
CA TRP A 69 -14.36 -0.73 3.41
C TRP A 69 -13.73 -0.78 2.01
N SER A 70 -12.62 -1.52 1.86
CA SER A 70 -11.93 -1.64 0.57
C SER A 70 -12.79 -2.39 -0.45
N ILE A 71 -13.44 -3.47 -0.01
CA ILE A 71 -14.39 -4.23 -0.84
C ILE A 71 -15.50 -3.30 -1.34
N ARG A 72 -16.17 -2.55 -0.46
CA ARG A 72 -17.27 -1.67 -0.87
C ARG A 72 -16.83 -0.60 -1.86
N ASN A 73 -15.81 0.19 -1.52
CA ASN A 73 -15.45 1.38 -2.31
C ASN A 73 -14.73 1.00 -3.62
N ILE A 74 -13.77 0.07 -3.59
CA ILE A 74 -13.01 -0.30 -4.79
C ILE A 74 -13.87 -1.13 -5.75
N SER A 75 -14.79 -1.97 -5.26
CA SER A 75 -15.73 -2.69 -6.14
C SER A 75 -16.69 -1.72 -6.83
N ALA A 76 -17.22 -0.72 -6.11
CA ALA A 76 -18.06 0.31 -6.71
C ALA A 76 -17.30 1.13 -7.78
N MET A 77 -16.05 1.51 -7.49
CA MET A 77 -15.18 2.16 -8.48
C MET A 77 -14.98 1.27 -9.71
N ALA A 78 -14.62 0.00 -9.52
CA ALA A 78 -14.41 -0.95 -10.61
C ALA A 78 -15.67 -1.10 -11.48
N GLN A 79 -16.83 -1.29 -10.85
CA GLN A 79 -18.11 -1.40 -11.55
C GLN A 79 -18.42 -0.15 -12.40
N SER A 80 -18.16 1.05 -11.86
CA SER A 80 -18.43 2.31 -12.56
C SER A 80 -17.64 2.45 -13.87
N VAL A 81 -16.49 1.78 -13.99
CA VAL A 81 -15.61 1.84 -15.17
C VAL A 81 -15.59 0.53 -15.97
N GLY A 82 -16.48 -0.41 -15.68
CA GLY A 82 -16.55 -1.71 -16.34
C GLY A 82 -15.35 -2.63 -16.05
N GLY A 83 -14.69 -2.44 -14.92
CA GLY A 83 -13.59 -3.26 -14.44
C GLY A 83 -13.99 -4.22 -13.33
N GLN A 84 -13.01 -4.99 -12.86
CA GLN A 84 -13.16 -5.91 -11.73
C GLN A 84 -12.18 -5.56 -10.61
N ALA A 85 -12.69 -5.49 -9.38
CA ALA A 85 -11.86 -5.26 -8.20
C ALA A 85 -11.15 -6.53 -7.75
N LEU A 86 -9.89 -6.39 -7.34
CA LEU A 86 -9.00 -7.43 -6.84
C LEU A 86 -8.38 -6.95 -5.53
N PHE A 87 -8.14 -7.84 -4.57
CA PHE A 87 -7.76 -7.45 -3.20
C PHE A 87 -6.50 -8.17 -2.70
N PRO A 88 -5.65 -7.49 -1.88
CA PRO A 88 -4.42 -8.07 -1.33
C PRO A 88 -4.66 -8.97 -0.10
N PHE A 89 -5.92 -9.17 0.26
CA PHE A 89 -6.39 -9.94 1.41
C PHE A 89 -7.46 -10.95 0.94
N GLY A 90 -7.88 -11.83 1.85
CA GLY A 90 -8.81 -12.93 1.57
C GLY A 90 -8.17 -14.28 1.82
N GLY A 91 -8.68 -15.32 1.15
CA GLY A 91 -8.13 -16.67 1.24
C GLY A 91 -7.14 -17.00 0.11
N PRO A 92 -6.35 -18.08 0.25
CA PRO A 92 -5.51 -18.58 -0.83
C PRO A 92 -6.34 -19.07 -2.04
N PRO A 93 -5.80 -18.99 -3.28
CA PRO A 93 -4.49 -18.44 -3.61
C PRO A 93 -4.47 -16.91 -3.53
N PHE A 94 -3.46 -16.37 -2.82
CA PHE A 94 -3.31 -14.92 -2.68
C PHE A 94 -2.88 -14.28 -4.00
N LEU A 95 -3.41 -13.11 -4.28
CA LEU A 95 -3.02 -12.34 -5.46
C LEU A 95 -1.63 -11.71 -5.28
N PRO A 96 -0.77 -11.72 -6.32
CA PRO A 96 0.64 -11.35 -6.19
C PRO A 96 0.88 -9.83 -6.23
N PHE A 97 0.25 -9.08 -5.31
CA PHE A 97 0.36 -7.62 -5.23
C PHE A 97 1.79 -7.11 -5.13
N TYR A 98 2.69 -7.87 -4.50
CA TYR A 98 4.11 -7.51 -4.46
C TYR A 98 4.72 -7.49 -5.86
N SER A 99 4.52 -8.55 -6.64
CA SER A 99 5.02 -8.64 -8.02
C SER A 99 4.37 -7.58 -8.92
N TRP A 100 3.07 -7.32 -8.74
CA TRP A 100 2.37 -6.25 -9.46
C TRP A 100 2.92 -4.86 -9.15
N ALA A 101 3.26 -4.59 -7.90
CA ALA A 101 3.89 -3.34 -7.50
C ALA A 101 5.23 -3.13 -8.22
N LEU A 102 6.05 -4.17 -8.33
CA LEU A 102 7.31 -4.12 -9.08
C LEU A 102 7.08 -3.87 -10.58
N GLN A 103 6.11 -4.56 -11.18
CA GLN A 103 5.78 -4.39 -12.60
C GLN A 103 5.26 -2.98 -12.93
N SER A 104 4.62 -2.31 -11.97
CA SER A 104 4.10 -0.96 -12.17
C SER A 104 5.17 0.10 -12.48
N GLY A 105 6.44 -0.18 -12.16
CA GLY A 105 7.53 0.81 -12.29
C GLY A 105 7.40 2.02 -11.37
N ARG A 106 6.54 1.94 -10.34
CA ARG A 106 6.31 2.99 -9.33
C ARG A 106 6.72 2.56 -7.92
N ALA A 107 6.94 1.26 -7.72
CA ALA A 107 7.41 0.68 -6.47
C ALA A 107 8.53 -0.34 -6.72
N TRP A 108 9.45 -0.47 -5.75
CA TRP A 108 10.61 -1.36 -5.84
C TRP A 108 10.88 -2.04 -4.50
N GLU A 109 11.67 -3.11 -4.53
CA GLU A 109 12.26 -3.67 -3.31
C GLU A 109 13.25 -2.66 -2.70
N SER A 110 13.05 -2.30 -1.44
CA SER A 110 14.01 -1.49 -0.68
C SER A 110 15.15 -2.35 -0.09
N PRO A 111 16.24 -1.74 0.43
CA PRO A 111 17.29 -2.50 1.13
C PRO A 111 16.77 -3.36 2.30
N VAL A 112 15.67 -2.96 2.93
CA VAL A 112 15.02 -3.69 4.04
C VAL A 112 13.89 -4.63 3.57
N LYS A 113 13.87 -5.00 2.28
CA LYS A 113 12.91 -5.94 1.64
C LYS A 113 11.44 -5.52 1.59
N LEU A 114 11.06 -4.46 2.32
CA LEU A 114 9.77 -3.80 2.15
C LEU A 114 9.72 -3.05 0.80
N LEU A 115 8.51 -2.91 0.24
CA LEU A 115 8.32 -2.07 -0.94
C LEU A 115 8.55 -0.59 -0.60
N VAL A 116 9.26 0.11 -1.48
CA VAL A 116 9.41 1.56 -1.50
C VAL A 116 8.73 2.14 -2.74
N HIS A 117 7.84 3.11 -2.55
CA HIS A 117 7.13 3.80 -3.62
C HIS A 117 7.76 5.18 -3.89
N ASP A 118 7.71 5.64 -5.14
CA ASP A 118 8.29 6.91 -5.57
C ASP A 118 7.77 8.14 -4.79
N ARG A 119 6.50 8.13 -4.42
CA ARG A 119 5.81 9.25 -3.75
C ARG A 119 5.38 8.96 -2.31
N GLN A 120 5.37 7.69 -1.91
CA GLN A 120 4.93 7.29 -0.56
C GLN A 120 6.04 6.64 0.26
N GLY A 121 7.23 6.46 -0.32
CA GLY A 121 8.37 5.85 0.35
C GLY A 121 8.00 4.48 0.90
N LEU A 122 8.40 4.23 2.14
CA LEU A 122 8.10 3.00 2.85
C LEU A 122 6.72 3.01 3.54
N TRP A 123 5.89 4.03 3.33
CA TRP A 123 4.49 4.01 3.77
C TRP A 123 3.55 3.26 2.84
N LEU A 124 4.02 2.84 1.66
CA LEU A 124 3.22 2.11 0.70
C LEU A 124 2.43 0.97 1.36
N SER A 125 1.12 1.00 1.15
CA SER A 125 0.21 -0.10 1.39
C SER A 125 -0.84 -0.11 0.29
N TYR A 126 -1.12 -1.28 -0.28
CA TYR A 126 -2.20 -1.44 -1.25
C TYR A 126 -3.48 -1.83 -0.53
N ARG A 127 -4.61 -1.34 -1.03
CA ARG A 127 -5.96 -1.69 -0.56
C ARG A 127 -6.78 -2.45 -1.60
N GLY A 128 -6.38 -2.40 -2.86
CA GLY A 128 -6.98 -3.15 -3.93
C GLY A 128 -6.38 -2.80 -5.28
N ALA A 129 -6.86 -3.48 -6.31
CA ALA A 129 -6.53 -3.23 -7.70
C ALA A 129 -7.81 -3.27 -8.54
N ILE A 130 -7.78 -2.62 -9.70
CA ILE A 130 -8.86 -2.69 -10.69
C ILE A 130 -8.26 -3.25 -11.98
N ALA A 131 -8.77 -4.39 -12.40
CA ALA A 131 -8.50 -5.00 -13.70
C ALA A 131 -9.47 -4.44 -14.73
N LEU A 132 -8.94 -3.88 -15.82
CA LEU A 132 -9.71 -3.23 -16.88
C LEU A 132 -9.61 -4.04 -18.18
N PRO A 133 -10.72 -4.21 -18.92
CA PRO A 133 -10.73 -4.93 -20.20
C PRO A 133 -10.24 -4.07 -21.37
N TYR A 134 -9.69 -2.89 -21.11
CA TYR A 134 -9.17 -1.93 -22.09
C TYR A 134 -7.89 -1.29 -21.57
N ARG A 135 -7.08 -0.74 -22.48
CA ARG A 135 -5.87 -0.02 -22.10
C ARG A 135 -6.18 1.29 -21.41
N TYR A 136 -5.64 1.45 -20.21
CA TYR A 136 -5.66 2.69 -19.45
C TYR A 136 -4.41 3.51 -19.75
N ASP A 137 -4.55 4.84 -19.83
CA ASP A 137 -3.40 5.73 -20.00
C ASP A 137 -2.62 5.83 -18.68
N LEU A 138 -1.42 5.26 -18.67
CA LEU A 138 -0.61 5.11 -17.46
C LEU A 138 0.46 6.20 -17.41
N PRO A 139 0.72 6.79 -16.22
CA PRO A 139 1.87 7.66 -16.04
C PRO A 139 3.16 6.94 -16.43
N PRO A 140 4.15 7.66 -17.00
CA PRO A 140 5.43 7.05 -17.34
C PRO A 140 6.13 6.50 -16.08
N PRO A 141 6.96 5.45 -16.22
CA PRO A 141 7.81 4.97 -15.15
C PRO A 141 8.73 6.07 -14.62
N THR A 142 9.09 5.95 -13.36
CA THR A 142 9.93 6.90 -12.62
C THR A 142 11.21 6.21 -12.13
N LYS A 143 12.15 7.00 -11.61
CA LYS A 143 13.42 6.50 -11.08
C LYS A 143 13.21 5.87 -9.70
N ARG A 144 13.93 4.77 -9.44
CA ARG A 144 13.94 4.09 -8.15
C ARG A 144 14.55 4.99 -7.07
N PRO A 145 13.81 5.40 -6.02
CA PRO A 145 14.31 6.34 -5.02
C PRO A 145 15.55 5.86 -4.24
N CYS A 146 15.71 4.54 -4.11
CA CYS A 146 16.87 3.98 -3.41
C CYS A 146 18.19 4.18 -4.15
N GLU A 147 18.19 4.41 -5.47
CA GLU A 147 19.43 4.60 -6.25
C GLU A 147 20.11 5.93 -5.92
N SER A 148 19.33 6.99 -5.66
CA SER A 148 19.84 8.30 -5.26
C SER A 148 19.98 8.48 -3.73
N CYS A 149 19.54 7.50 -2.94
CA CYS A 149 19.64 7.53 -1.49
C CYS A 149 21.03 7.04 -1.03
N ALA A 150 21.97 7.97 -0.86
CA ALA A 150 23.32 7.67 -0.38
C ALA A 150 23.29 7.09 1.04
N ASP A 151 22.63 7.78 1.97
CA ASP A 151 22.69 7.52 3.41
C ASP A 151 21.96 6.24 3.86
N LYS A 152 20.97 5.77 3.07
CA LYS A 152 20.13 4.59 3.35
C LYS A 152 19.70 4.52 4.84
N PRO A 153 19.06 5.58 5.37
CA PRO A 153 18.77 5.71 6.81
C PRO A 153 17.89 4.57 7.34
N CYS A 154 17.10 3.94 6.49
CA CYS A 154 16.28 2.76 6.84
C CYS A 154 17.09 1.58 7.39
N LEU A 155 18.39 1.45 7.04
CA LEU A 155 19.22 0.33 7.50
C LEU A 155 19.58 0.41 8.99
N ASN A 156 19.58 1.61 9.57
CA ASN A 156 20.04 1.85 10.94
C ASN A 156 18.93 2.38 11.87
N ALA A 157 17.74 2.66 11.33
CA ALA A 157 16.65 3.29 12.07
C ALA A 157 15.89 2.34 13.02
N CYS A 158 16.09 1.02 12.93
CA CYS A 158 15.43 0.07 13.81
C CYS A 158 16.10 0.05 15.18
N PRO A 159 15.43 0.44 16.28
CA PRO A 159 16.05 0.51 17.61
C PRO A 159 16.52 -0.86 18.13
N THR A 160 15.95 -1.96 17.62
CA THR A 160 16.30 -3.32 18.01
C THR A 160 17.04 -4.10 16.94
N GLN A 161 17.39 -3.45 15.82
CA GLN A 161 17.96 -4.13 14.64
C GLN A 161 17.10 -5.29 14.11
N ALA A 162 15.81 -5.34 14.47
CA ALA A 162 14.91 -6.36 14.00
C ALA A 162 14.61 -6.24 12.50
N LEU A 163 14.61 -5.03 11.94
CA LEU A 163 14.43 -4.80 10.51
C LEU A 163 15.65 -4.08 9.95
N VAL A 164 16.45 -4.82 9.18
CA VAL A 164 17.77 -4.40 8.66
C VAL A 164 17.94 -4.88 7.22
N LEU A 165 19.15 -4.77 6.67
CA LEU A 165 19.47 -5.19 5.30
C LEU A 165 19.05 -6.65 5.07
N GLY A 166 18.11 -6.86 4.16
CA GLY A 166 17.71 -8.21 3.73
C GLY A 166 16.96 -9.06 4.77
N HIS A 167 16.72 -8.56 5.98
CA HIS A 167 16.25 -9.38 7.10
C HIS A 167 15.20 -8.66 7.96
N TYR A 168 14.17 -9.41 8.37
CA TYR A 168 13.16 -8.96 9.32
C TYR A 168 12.91 -10.02 10.41
N ASP A 169 13.46 -9.81 11.60
CA ASP A 169 13.16 -10.53 12.83
C ASP A 169 11.82 -10.06 13.42
N VAL A 170 10.73 -10.62 12.90
CA VAL A 170 9.37 -10.33 13.36
C VAL A 170 9.19 -10.64 14.85
N PRO A 171 9.64 -11.80 15.39
CA PRO A 171 9.59 -12.07 16.82
C PRO A 171 10.26 -10.99 17.69
N ALA A 172 11.49 -10.57 17.38
CA ALA A 172 12.20 -9.53 18.12
C ALA A 172 11.50 -8.17 18.02
N CYS A 173 10.97 -7.83 16.84
CA CYS A 173 10.17 -6.62 16.65
C CYS A 173 8.93 -6.63 17.57
N ARG A 174 8.16 -7.72 17.58
CA ARG A 174 6.96 -7.85 18.42
C ARG A 174 7.28 -7.86 19.92
N ALA A 175 8.40 -8.45 20.32
CA ALA A 175 8.87 -8.38 21.69
C ALA A 175 9.15 -6.93 22.13
N PHE A 176 9.84 -6.15 21.28
CA PHE A 176 10.11 -4.74 21.54
C PHE A 176 8.86 -3.88 21.63
N LEU A 177 7.88 -4.11 20.74
CA LEU A 177 6.61 -3.37 20.74
C LEU A 177 5.80 -3.54 22.02
N LYS A 178 6.06 -4.58 22.83
CA LYS A 178 5.42 -4.81 24.13
C LYS A 178 6.09 -4.06 25.29
N THR A 179 7.17 -3.32 25.04
CA THR A 179 7.90 -2.52 26.04
C THR A 179 7.50 -1.05 25.96
N ASP A 180 7.78 -0.27 27.03
CA ASP A 180 7.55 1.18 27.03
C ASP A 180 8.31 1.91 25.91
N LEU A 181 9.52 1.44 25.58
CA LEU A 181 10.34 1.97 24.49
C LEU A 181 9.70 1.70 23.10
N GLY A 182 8.82 0.69 23.01
CA GLY A 182 8.08 0.35 21.80
C GLY A 182 6.90 1.28 21.49
N THR A 183 6.43 2.06 22.47
CA THR A 183 5.24 2.92 22.34
C THR A 183 5.33 3.89 21.16
N GLY A 184 6.50 4.46 20.90
CA GLY A 184 6.70 5.35 19.76
C GLY A 184 6.54 4.65 18.40
N CYS A 185 6.95 3.38 18.30
CA CYS A 185 6.69 2.58 17.10
C CYS A 185 5.21 2.21 16.99
N LEU A 186 4.53 1.94 18.11
CA LEU A 186 3.10 1.65 18.12
C LEU A 186 2.26 2.85 17.71
N SER A 187 2.54 4.06 18.17
CA SER A 187 1.72 5.25 17.89
C SER A 187 2.05 5.92 16.56
N GLN A 188 3.33 6.04 16.21
CA GLN A 188 3.77 6.81 15.04
C GLN A 188 4.11 5.91 13.84
N GLY A 189 4.17 4.59 14.05
CA GLY A 189 4.61 3.61 13.06
C GLY A 189 6.10 3.29 13.14
N CYS A 190 6.47 2.20 12.47
CA CYS A 190 7.83 1.69 12.38
C CYS A 190 8.85 2.78 12.03
N THR A 191 9.88 2.95 12.87
CA THR A 191 10.96 3.94 12.67
C THR A 191 11.71 3.75 11.35
N VAL A 192 11.90 2.50 10.90
CA VAL A 192 12.51 2.19 9.59
C VAL A 192 11.72 2.80 8.44
N ARG A 193 10.38 2.69 8.48
CA ARG A 193 9.52 3.28 7.45
C ARG A 193 9.57 4.80 7.48
N ARG A 194 9.58 5.39 8.68
CA ARG A 194 9.67 6.84 8.91
C ARG A 194 11.00 7.44 8.46
N ALA A 195 12.09 6.70 8.59
CA ALA A 195 13.42 7.18 8.26
C ALA A 195 13.68 7.30 6.75
N CYS A 196 12.88 6.64 5.90
CA CYS A 196 13.04 6.74 4.44
C CYS A 196 12.92 8.20 3.98
N SER A 197 13.89 8.67 3.19
CA SER A 197 13.92 10.07 2.72
C SER A 197 12.67 10.46 1.91
N VAL A 198 12.09 9.53 1.15
CA VAL A 198 10.80 9.76 0.46
C VAL A 198 9.67 9.88 1.49
N THR A 199 9.65 8.99 2.48
CA THR A 199 8.67 9.04 3.57
C THR A 199 8.70 10.39 4.30
N LEU A 200 9.89 10.95 4.56
CA LEU A 200 10.01 12.25 5.22
C LEU A 200 9.32 13.39 4.45
N SER A 201 9.24 13.27 3.12
CA SER A 201 8.54 14.24 2.26
C SER A 201 7.02 14.01 2.19
N CYS A 202 6.49 12.92 2.78
CA CYS A 202 5.08 12.60 2.77
C CYS A 202 4.60 12.12 4.14
N ALA A 203 3.85 12.96 4.85
CA ALA A 203 3.28 12.59 6.13
C ALA A 203 2.16 11.55 5.93
N ARG A 204 2.14 10.50 6.76
CA ARG A 204 0.95 9.64 6.98
C ARG A 204 0.35 10.04 8.32
N VAL A 205 -0.97 10.11 8.42
CA VAL A 205 -1.65 10.42 9.69
C VAL A 205 -1.25 9.38 10.75
N GLU A 206 -0.89 9.83 11.95
CA GLU A 206 -0.40 8.93 13.02
C GLU A 206 -1.43 7.88 13.42
N GLY A 207 -2.72 8.23 13.49
CA GLY A 207 -3.79 7.27 13.77
C GLY A 207 -3.81 6.09 12.79
N HIS A 208 -3.52 6.33 11.52
CA HIS A 208 -3.40 5.28 10.51
C HIS A 208 -2.19 4.37 10.77
N SER A 209 -1.05 4.96 11.15
CA SER A 209 0.11 4.19 11.58
C SER A 209 -0.20 3.36 12.82
N ALA A 210 -0.87 3.94 13.80
CA ALA A 210 -1.20 3.30 15.06
C ALA A 210 -2.12 2.11 14.86
N TYR A 211 -3.14 2.24 14.02
CA TYR A 211 -4.02 1.14 13.67
C TYR A 211 -3.25 -0.06 13.09
N HIS A 212 -2.41 0.16 12.08
CA HIS A 212 -1.66 -0.93 11.45
C HIS A 212 -0.64 -1.57 12.40
N MET A 213 0.03 -0.79 13.23
CA MET A 213 0.95 -1.33 14.23
C MET A 213 0.22 -2.12 15.31
N GLY A 214 -0.97 -1.65 15.71
CA GLY A 214 -1.86 -2.37 16.60
C GLY A 214 -2.27 -3.72 16.04
N VAL A 215 -2.71 -3.77 14.77
CA VAL A 215 -3.05 -5.04 14.09
C VAL A 215 -1.83 -5.97 13.98
N PHE A 216 -0.67 -5.46 13.61
CA PHE A 216 0.57 -6.25 13.53
C PHE A 216 1.00 -6.83 14.89
N ASN A 217 0.75 -6.12 15.98
CA ASN A 217 1.17 -6.54 17.31
C ASN A 217 0.25 -7.62 17.93
N ARG A 218 -0.99 -7.78 17.44
CA ARG A 218 -1.99 -8.75 17.94
C ARG A 218 -1.57 -10.20 17.78
#